data_AF-A0A353NRS3-F1
#
_entry.id   AF-A0A353NRS3-F1
#
_cell.length_a   1.000
_cell.length_b   1.000
_cell.length_c   1.000
_cell.angle_alpha   90.00
_cell.angle_beta   90.00
_cell.angle_gamma   90.00
#
_symmetry.space_group_name_H-M   'P 1'
#
loop_
_entity.id
_entity.type
_entity.pdbx_description
1 polymer ?
#
loop_
_entity_poly.entity_id
_entity_poly.type
_entity_poly.pdbx_seq_one_letter_code
_entity_poly.pdbx_strand_id
1 'polypeptide(L)'
;MQEMEYLIIILSLLVVSIIIAVFVVIWRDRRDLKLKQITEELERIDELYTEIQRYRKEMENMLDTAKKQTDSAVSRIDNQVKLVRDSVAKLEHNSHANNSNNRDVKDSSRGKDRQQKNSGRGRSRNTNRRPQAPQNNSNHKTEQREQPEQPEQRIDDGEKYSKMMKLAEQGLSNEEIAKKLNLGCKEVELVTQIKRKNIS
;
A
#
# COMPACT_ATOMS: atom_id res chain seq x y z
N MET A 1 52.00 48.77 57.98
CA MET A 1 51.61 49.06 56.60
C MET A 1 51.43 47.78 55.78
N GLN A 2 52.37 46.83 55.84
CA GLN A 2 52.23 45.51 55.18
C GLN A 2 50.92 44.76 55.50
N GLU A 3 50.44 44.72 56.75
CA GLU A 3 49.19 44.03 57.07
C GLU A 3 47.95 44.64 56.39
N MET A 4 47.95 45.96 56.18
CA MET A 4 46.88 46.65 55.47
C MET A 4 46.94 46.36 53.96
N GLU A 5 48.14 46.20 53.40
CA GLU A 5 48.34 45.82 51.99
C GLU A 5 47.83 44.39 51.73
N TYR A 6 48.10 43.44 52.62
CA TYR A 6 47.58 42.07 52.51
C TYR A 6 46.05 42.03 52.58
N LEU A 7 45.43 42.79 53.48
CA LEU A 7 43.98 42.89 53.57
C LEU A 7 43.35 43.43 52.28
N ILE A 8 43.95 44.46 51.66
CA ILE A 8 43.47 45.02 50.40
C ILE A 8 43.58 43.98 49.26
N ILE A 9 44.68 43.23 49.21
CA ILE A 9 44.88 42.17 48.20
C ILE A 9 43.83 41.08 48.35
N ILE A 10 43.60 40.58 49.57
CA ILE A 10 42.59 39.54 49.84
C ILE A 10 41.19 40.03 49.44
N LEU A 11 40.85 41.26 49.78
CA LEU A 11 39.54 41.84 49.47
C LEU A 11 39.36 42.00 47.95
N SER A 12 40.41 42.38 47.22
CA SER A 12 40.39 42.44 45.75
C SER A 12 40.18 41.07 45.11
N LEU A 13 40.84 40.02 45.61
CA LEU A 13 40.66 38.64 45.14
C LEU A 13 39.24 38.13 45.39
N LEU A 14 38.64 38.50 46.52
CA LEU A 14 37.27 38.14 46.87
C LEU A 14 36.28 38.77 45.88
N VAL A 15 36.47 40.05 45.54
CA VAL A 15 35.64 40.74 44.53
C VAL A 15 35.78 40.09 43.16
N VAL A 16 37.00 39.77 42.72
CA VAL A 16 37.23 39.09 41.43
C VAL A 16 36.60 37.70 41.42
N SER A 17 36.68 36.94 42.52
CA SER A 17 36.04 35.64 42.67
C SER A 17 34.51 35.73 42.51
N ILE A 18 33.88 36.73 43.13
CA ILE A 18 32.44 36.97 43.01
C ILE A 18 32.07 37.30 41.55
N ILE A 19 32.84 38.16 40.88
CA ILE A 19 32.62 38.51 39.47
C ILE A 19 32.69 37.26 38.57
N ILE A 20 33.68 36.39 38.78
CA ILE A 20 33.82 35.13 38.04
C ILE A 20 32.63 34.22 38.31
N ALA A 21 32.20 34.07 39.57
CA ALA A 21 31.05 33.25 39.92
C ALA A 21 29.76 33.73 39.23
N VAL A 22 29.51 35.04 39.19
CA VAL A 22 28.38 35.64 38.46
C VAL A 22 28.46 35.34 36.97
N PHE A 23 29.64 35.48 36.36
CA PHE A 23 29.85 35.12 34.96
C PHE A 23 29.57 33.64 34.68
N VAL A 24 29.98 32.74 35.57
CA VAL A 24 29.72 31.30 35.45
C VAL A 24 28.23 31.00 35.56
N VAL A 25 27.51 31.64 36.48
CA VAL A 25 26.05 31.47 36.63
C VAL A 25 25.32 31.94 35.38
N ILE A 26 25.62 33.13 34.88
CA ILE A 26 25.01 33.67 33.65
C ILE A 26 25.34 32.80 32.44
N TRP A 27 26.58 32.33 32.33
CA TRP A 27 26.98 31.43 31.24
C TRP A 27 26.24 30.09 31.35
N ARG A 28 26.19 29.50 32.55
CA ARG A 28 25.48 28.24 32.79
C ARG A 28 24.02 28.36 32.40
N ASP A 29 23.33 29.42 32.83
CA ASP A 29 21.93 29.65 32.50
C ASP A 29 21.72 29.79 30.98
N ARG A 30 22.57 30.59 30.31
CA ARG A 30 22.53 30.74 28.85
C ARG A 30 22.81 29.43 28.10
N ARG A 31 23.65 28.53 28.65
CA ARG A 31 23.91 27.21 28.07
C ARG A 31 22.76 26.25 28.31
N ASP A 32 22.13 26.29 29.48
CA ASP A 32 21.01 25.41 29.83
C ASP A 32 19.80 25.62 28.90
N LEU A 33 19.50 26.87 28.53
CA LEU A 33 18.44 27.15 27.55
C LEU A 33 18.72 26.51 26.18
N LYS A 34 19.96 26.55 25.72
CA LYS A 34 20.35 25.95 24.43
C LYS A 34 20.33 24.42 24.48
N LEU A 35 20.74 23.85 25.61
CA LEU A 35 20.73 22.39 25.81
C LEU A 35 19.30 21.84 25.79
N LYS A 36 18.32 22.56 26.37
CA LYS A 36 16.92 22.14 26.34
C LYS A 36 16.35 22.06 24.93
N GLN A 37 16.60 23.08 24.10
CA GLN A 37 16.14 23.07 22.70
C GLN A 37 16.76 21.91 21.91
N ILE A 38 18.07 21.67 22.08
CA ILE A 38 18.76 20.56 21.42
C ILE A 38 18.22 19.22 21.92
N THR A 39 17.90 19.10 23.21
CA THR A 39 17.37 17.86 23.79
C THR A 39 15.97 17.55 23.25
N GLU A 40 15.11 18.56 23.09
CA GLU A 40 13.78 18.40 22.50
C GLU A 40 13.86 18.00 21.02
N GLU A 41 14.76 18.61 20.25
CA GLU A 41 15.00 18.20 18.86
C GLU A 41 15.57 16.77 18.77
N LEU A 42 16.45 16.40 19.71
CA LEU A 42 17.01 15.05 19.78
C LEU A 42 15.94 14.00 20.11
N GLU A 43 15.00 14.32 21.01
CA GLU A 43 13.87 13.47 21.36
C GLU A 43 12.94 13.25 20.16
N ARG A 44 12.65 14.30 19.39
CA ARG A 44 11.88 14.17 18.14
C ARG A 44 12.59 13.30 17.10
N ILE A 45 13.91 13.45 16.97
CA ILE A 45 14.71 12.63 16.05
C ILE A 45 14.68 11.16 16.48
N ASP A 46 14.75 10.88 17.79
CA ASP A 46 14.67 9.52 18.32
C ASP A 46 13.28 8.90 18.07
N GLU A 47 12.21 9.67 18.27
CA GLU A 47 10.85 9.23 17.95
C GLU A 47 10.71 8.88 16.46
N LEU A 48 11.15 9.77 15.56
CA LEU A 48 11.19 9.52 14.12
C LEU A 48 12.03 8.28 13.77
N TYR A 49 13.16 8.09 14.44
CA TYR A 49 14.02 6.92 14.22
C TYR A 49 13.32 5.62 14.60
N THR A 50 12.61 5.60 15.74
CA THR A 50 11.84 4.42 16.16
C THR A 50 10.68 4.13 15.19
N GLU A 51 10.03 5.16 14.65
CA GLU A 51 8.96 5.00 13.67
C GLU A 51 9.50 4.41 12.36
N ILE A 52 10.63 4.91 11.87
CA ILE A 52 11.31 4.37 10.68
C ILE A 52 11.72 2.91 10.88
N GLN A 53 12.24 2.55 12.06
CA GLN A 53 12.58 1.16 12.38
C GLN A 53 11.34 0.25 12.37
N ARG A 54 10.20 0.74 12.87
CA ARG A 54 8.94 0.01 12.83
C ARG A 54 8.47 -0.20 11.40
N TYR A 55 8.50 0.82 10.55
CA TYR A 55 8.16 0.70 9.14
C TYR A 55 9.09 -0.26 8.39
N ARG A 56 10.40 -0.23 8.68
CA ARG A 56 11.35 -1.20 8.10
C ARG A 56 10.98 -2.64 8.45
N LYS A 57 10.66 -2.89 9.71
CA LYS A 57 10.25 -4.23 10.18
C LYS A 57 8.93 -4.68 9.54
N GLU A 58 7.97 -3.78 9.41
CA GLU A 58 6.71 -4.07 8.73
C GLU A 58 6.92 -4.38 7.25
N MET A 59 7.77 -3.61 6.57
CA MET A 59 8.11 -3.82 5.17
C MET A 59 8.86 -5.14 4.95
N GLU A 60 9.76 -5.52 5.86
CA GLU A 60 10.45 -6.82 5.83
C GLU A 60 9.46 -7.99 6.00
N ASN A 61 8.53 -7.87 6.94
CA ASN A 61 7.47 -8.87 7.10
C ASN A 61 6.57 -8.96 5.85
N MET A 62 6.20 -7.82 5.26
CA MET A 62 5.43 -7.79 4.01
C MET A 62 6.20 -8.46 2.87
N LEU A 63 7.50 -8.17 2.74
CA LEU A 63 8.36 -8.80 1.72
C LEU A 63 8.42 -10.32 1.91
N ASP A 64 8.58 -10.79 3.15
CA ASP A 64 8.58 -12.22 3.47
C ASP A 64 7.24 -12.88 3.13
N THR A 65 6.12 -12.22 3.42
CA THR A 65 4.80 -12.74 3.04
C THR A 65 4.61 -12.78 1.53
N ALA A 66 5.05 -11.74 0.81
CA ALA A 66 4.99 -11.69 -0.65
C ALA A 66 5.87 -12.78 -1.28
N LYS A 67 7.07 -13.00 -0.73
CA LYS A 67 7.96 -14.08 -1.16
C LYS A 67 7.31 -15.45 -0.95
N LYS A 68 6.75 -15.72 0.24
CA LYS A 68 6.03 -16.98 0.50
C LYS A 68 4.82 -17.19 -0.41
N GLN A 69 4.06 -16.14 -0.70
CA GLN A 69 2.95 -16.19 -1.65
C GLN A 69 3.44 -16.48 -3.06
N THR A 70 4.55 -15.86 -3.47
CA THR A 70 5.18 -16.09 -4.77
C THR A 70 5.69 -17.52 -4.88
N ASP A 71 6.40 -18.04 -3.88
CA ASP A 71 6.87 -19.43 -3.84
C ASP A 71 5.68 -20.42 -3.89
N SER A 72 4.60 -20.13 -3.17
CA SER A 72 3.38 -20.94 -3.24
C SER A 72 2.73 -20.88 -4.63
N ALA A 73 2.66 -19.70 -5.26
CA ALA A 73 2.11 -19.55 -6.61
C ALA A 73 2.96 -20.29 -7.64
N VAL A 74 4.30 -20.18 -7.56
CA VAL A 74 5.24 -20.91 -8.41
C VAL A 74 5.05 -22.42 -8.26
N SER A 75 4.91 -22.93 -7.03
CA SER A 75 4.67 -24.37 -6.81
C SER A 75 3.34 -24.84 -7.42
N ARG A 76 2.29 -24.02 -7.37
CA ARG A 76 0.99 -24.33 -7.99
C ARG A 76 1.10 -24.34 -9.51
N ILE A 77 1.81 -23.37 -10.09
CA ILE A 77 2.06 -23.30 -11.52
C ILE A 77 2.87 -24.51 -11.98
N ASP A 78 3.95 -24.88 -11.28
CA ASP A 78 4.75 -26.06 -11.64
C ASP A 78 3.92 -27.34 -11.65
N ASN A 79 3.05 -27.52 -10.65
CA ASN A 79 2.11 -28.64 -10.60
C ASN A 79 1.09 -28.62 -11.75
N GLN A 80 0.55 -27.44 -12.09
CA GLN A 80 -0.35 -27.30 -13.24
C GLN A 80 0.38 -27.58 -14.56
N VAL A 81 1.62 -27.11 -14.73
CA VAL A 81 2.44 -27.38 -15.91
C VAL A 81 2.72 -28.88 -16.05
N LYS A 82 3.01 -29.58 -14.94
CA LYS A 82 3.15 -31.04 -14.94
C LYS A 82 1.86 -31.73 -15.38
N LEU A 83 0.71 -31.35 -14.81
CA LEU A 83 -0.59 -31.91 -15.21
C LEU A 83 -0.91 -31.64 -16.68
N VAL A 84 -0.64 -30.44 -17.18
CA VAL A 84 -0.82 -30.10 -18.60
C VAL A 84 0.11 -30.93 -19.48
N ARG A 85 1.38 -31.06 -19.10
CA ARG A 85 2.36 -31.87 -19.83
C ARG A 85 1.94 -33.33 -19.90
N ASP A 86 1.50 -33.91 -18.78
CA ASP A 86 1.02 -35.31 -18.73
C ASP A 86 -0.27 -35.49 -19.53
N SER A 87 -1.15 -34.48 -19.52
CA SER A 87 -2.39 -34.49 -20.32
C SER A 87 -2.10 -34.40 -21.81
N VAL A 88 -1.13 -33.56 -22.22
CA VAL A 88 -0.66 -33.46 -23.61
C VAL A 88 0.01 -34.76 -24.04
N ALA A 89 0.87 -35.35 -23.21
CA ALA A 89 1.52 -36.63 -23.52
C ALA A 89 0.49 -37.77 -23.68
N LYS A 90 -0.53 -37.83 -22.81
CA LYS A 90 -1.65 -38.78 -22.96
C LYS A 90 -2.48 -38.53 -24.22
N LEU A 91 -2.72 -37.26 -24.57
CA LEU A 91 -3.46 -36.90 -25.78
C LEU A 91 -2.69 -37.25 -27.06
N GLU A 92 -1.39 -36.98 -27.08
CA GLU A 92 -0.48 -37.33 -28.17
C GLU A 92 -0.39 -38.85 -28.34
N HIS A 93 -0.26 -39.60 -27.24
CA HIS A 93 -0.26 -41.06 -27.27
C HIS A 93 -1.57 -41.63 -27.83
N ASN A 94 -2.72 -41.10 -27.38
CA ASN A 94 -4.02 -41.52 -27.90
C ASN A 94 -4.21 -41.12 -29.38
N SER A 95 -3.68 -39.98 -29.80
CA SER A 95 -3.73 -39.55 -31.21
C SER A 95 -2.91 -40.48 -32.10
N HIS A 96 -1.70 -40.86 -31.69
CA HIS A 96 -0.86 -41.81 -32.42
C HIS A 96 -1.41 -43.24 -32.42
N ALA A 97 -1.98 -43.71 -31.30
CA ALA A 97 -2.63 -45.01 -31.22
C ALA A 97 -3.88 -45.09 -32.12
N ASN A 98 -4.68 -44.02 -32.17
CA ASN A 98 -5.90 -43.98 -32.99
C ASN A 98 -5.58 -43.83 -34.50
N ASN A 99 -4.45 -43.21 -34.85
CA ASN A 99 -3.99 -43.09 -36.24
C ASN A 99 -3.34 -44.39 -36.76
N SER A 100 -2.82 -45.25 -35.86
CA SER A 100 -2.30 -46.58 -36.22
C SER A 100 -3.39 -47.61 -36.52
N ASN A 101 -4.60 -47.44 -35.97
CA ASN A 101 -5.72 -48.37 -36.20
C ASN A 101 -6.55 -48.05 -37.45
N ASN A 102 -6.25 -46.97 -38.17
CA ASN A 102 -7.02 -46.56 -39.34
C ASN A 102 -6.38 -46.96 -40.69
N ARG A 103 -5.40 -47.88 -40.69
CA ARG A 103 -4.75 -48.38 -41.91
C ARG A 103 -5.14 -49.79 -42.36
N ASP A 104 -5.92 -50.55 -41.58
CA ASP A 104 -6.30 -51.91 -41.97
C ASP A 104 -7.75 -52.25 -41.60
N VAL A 105 -8.75 -51.60 -42.22
CA VAL A 105 -10.06 -52.28 -42.42
C VAL A 105 -10.65 -51.87 -43.76
N LYS A 106 -10.22 -52.60 -44.79
CA LYS A 106 -10.94 -52.71 -46.05
C LYS A 106 -12.09 -53.72 -45.85
N ASP A 107 -13.30 -53.20 -45.94
CA ASP A 107 -14.48 -53.85 -46.55
C ASP A 107 -15.03 -55.14 -45.89
N SER A 108 -16.11 -55.02 -45.14
CA SER A 108 -17.24 -55.97 -45.23
C SER A 108 -18.52 -55.43 -44.56
N SER A 109 -19.44 -54.99 -45.40
CA SER A 109 -20.86 -55.38 -45.47
C SER A 109 -21.61 -55.84 -44.20
N ARG A 110 -22.85 -55.30 -44.11
CA ARG A 110 -24.10 -55.79 -43.48
C ARG A 110 -24.47 -55.22 -42.11
N GLY A 111 -25.58 -54.47 -42.14
CA GLY A 111 -26.19 -53.84 -40.99
C GLY A 111 -26.95 -54.77 -40.05
N LYS A 112 -27.39 -54.20 -38.94
CA LYS A 112 -28.75 -54.31 -38.41
C LYS A 112 -28.89 -53.44 -37.17
N ASP A 113 -30.04 -52.78 -37.11
CA ASP A 113 -30.62 -52.09 -35.97
C ASP A 113 -30.43 -52.80 -34.64
N ARG A 114 -30.19 -52.00 -33.58
CA ARG A 114 -30.81 -52.22 -32.26
C ARG A 114 -30.68 -50.97 -31.38
N GLN A 115 -31.60 -50.03 -31.60
CA GLN A 115 -32.21 -49.30 -30.49
C GLN A 115 -33.01 -50.29 -29.63
N GLN A 116 -32.82 -50.25 -28.31
CA GLN A 116 -33.72 -50.69 -27.21
C GLN A 116 -32.86 -50.79 -25.92
N LYS A 117 -33.22 -50.30 -24.72
CA LYS A 117 -34.51 -49.98 -24.10
C LYS A 117 -34.34 -48.93 -23.00
N ASN A 118 -35.35 -48.09 -22.92
CA ASN A 118 -35.75 -47.29 -21.78
C ASN A 118 -36.37 -48.23 -20.72
N SER A 119 -35.98 -48.14 -19.45
CA SER A 119 -36.83 -48.54 -18.33
C SER A 119 -36.55 -47.62 -17.14
N GLY A 120 -37.35 -46.55 -17.04
CA GLY A 120 -37.38 -45.73 -15.84
C GLY A 120 -37.96 -46.49 -14.65
N ARG A 121 -37.81 -45.87 -13.46
CA ARG A 121 -38.85 -45.63 -12.43
C ARG A 121 -38.23 -45.67 -11.03
N GLY A 122 -38.04 -44.49 -10.45
CA GLY A 122 -37.58 -44.32 -9.07
C GLY A 122 -37.62 -42.86 -8.64
N ARG A 123 -38.82 -42.31 -8.44
CA ARG A 123 -39.06 -41.04 -7.74
C ARG A 123 -38.63 -41.20 -6.27
N SER A 124 -37.89 -40.23 -5.75
CA SER A 124 -38.15 -39.71 -4.41
C SER A 124 -38.00 -38.19 -4.41
N ARG A 125 -39.10 -37.54 -4.02
CA ARG A 125 -39.28 -36.12 -3.77
C ARG A 125 -39.22 -35.95 -2.25
N ASN A 126 -38.38 -35.05 -1.74
CA ASN A 126 -38.70 -34.30 -0.54
C ASN A 126 -37.89 -32.98 -0.60
N THR A 127 -38.43 -31.84 -1.08
CA THR A 127 -39.31 -30.86 -0.42
C THR A 127 -38.92 -30.45 0.99
N ASN A 128 -38.13 -29.37 1.09
CA ASN A 128 -38.34 -28.34 2.11
C ASN A 128 -38.10 -26.94 1.52
N ARG A 129 -39.21 -26.29 1.14
CA ARG A 129 -39.47 -24.84 1.08
C ARG A 129 -40.35 -24.57 2.32
N ARG A 130 -40.37 -23.46 3.07
CA ARG A 130 -40.12 -22.01 2.91
C ARG A 130 -40.34 -21.37 4.33
N PRO A 131 -40.28 -20.04 4.62
CA PRO A 131 -40.87 -18.93 3.84
C PRO A 131 -40.06 -17.61 3.72
N GLN A 132 -40.53 -16.79 2.76
CA GLN A 132 -40.26 -15.36 2.52
C GLN A 132 -40.70 -14.52 3.74
N ALA A 133 -40.34 -13.25 3.99
CA ALA A 133 -40.04 -12.04 3.20
C ALA A 133 -39.44 -10.95 4.17
N PRO A 134 -39.18 -9.66 3.83
CA PRO A 134 -39.42 -8.94 2.58
C PRO A 134 -38.23 -8.13 2.03
N GLN A 135 -38.46 -7.63 0.81
CA GLN A 135 -37.67 -6.71 0.00
C GLN A 135 -37.42 -5.36 0.69
N ASN A 136 -36.29 -4.72 0.35
CA ASN A 136 -36.37 -3.33 -0.09
C ASN A 136 -35.49 -3.09 -1.33
N ASN A 137 -36.07 -2.34 -2.25
CA ASN A 137 -35.62 -2.04 -3.60
C ASN A 137 -34.70 -0.82 -3.64
N SER A 138 -33.69 -0.88 -4.52
CA SER A 138 -33.41 0.12 -5.57
C SER A 138 -32.22 -0.41 -6.38
N ASN A 139 -32.43 -0.97 -7.59
CA ASN A 139 -32.35 -0.27 -8.89
C ASN A 139 -31.21 0.75 -8.91
N HIS A 140 -30.18 0.72 -9.76
CA HIS A 140 -30.04 0.48 -11.19
C HIS A 140 -28.50 0.61 -11.42
N LYS A 141 -27.77 0.09 -12.41
CA LYS A 141 -28.05 -0.31 -13.79
C LYS A 141 -26.75 -0.99 -14.28
N THR A 142 -26.87 -2.14 -14.91
CA THR A 142 -25.81 -2.72 -15.74
C THR A 142 -25.63 -1.85 -16.98
N GLU A 143 -24.45 -1.31 -17.21
CA GLU A 143 -23.99 -0.96 -18.56
C GLU A 143 -22.60 -1.56 -18.74
N GLN A 144 -22.53 -2.51 -19.69
CA GLN A 144 -21.29 -2.93 -20.32
C GLN A 144 -20.57 -1.69 -20.82
N ARG A 145 -19.29 -1.54 -20.47
CA ARG A 145 -18.39 -0.72 -21.28
C ARG A 145 -17.03 -1.39 -21.31
N GLU A 146 -16.64 -1.67 -22.55
CA GLU A 146 -15.36 -2.14 -23.01
C GLU A 146 -14.23 -1.44 -22.25
N GLN A 147 -13.14 -2.17 -21.97
CA GLN A 147 -11.87 -1.53 -21.72
C GLN A 147 -11.53 -0.64 -22.91
N PRO A 148 -10.99 0.56 -22.65
CA PRO A 148 -9.81 0.99 -23.35
C PRO A 148 -8.65 0.91 -22.36
N GLU A 149 -7.59 0.23 -22.78
CA GLU A 149 -6.23 0.47 -22.30
C GLU A 149 -6.05 1.99 -22.14
N GLN A 150 -5.90 2.47 -20.89
CA GLN A 150 -5.45 3.85 -20.72
C GLN A 150 -3.94 3.87 -20.92
N PRO A 151 -3.43 4.77 -21.79
CA PRO A 151 -2.02 4.85 -22.09
C PRO A 151 -1.27 5.26 -20.83
N GLU A 152 0.01 4.90 -20.74
CA GLU A 152 0.98 5.64 -19.92
C GLU A 152 0.92 7.13 -20.29
N GLN A 153 0.00 7.88 -19.67
CA GLN A 153 0.00 9.32 -19.73
C GLN A 153 1.18 9.76 -18.87
N ARG A 154 2.28 10.14 -19.52
CA ARG A 154 3.27 11.02 -18.92
C ARG A 154 2.51 12.23 -18.41
N ILE A 155 2.33 12.29 -17.09
CA ILE A 155 1.46 13.29 -16.49
C ILE A 155 2.22 14.61 -16.50
N ASP A 156 1.74 15.55 -17.32
CA ASP A 156 2.01 16.97 -17.13
C ASP A 156 1.13 17.47 -15.98
N ASP A 157 1.54 17.13 -14.76
CA ASP A 157 0.84 17.43 -13.52
C ASP A 157 0.81 18.93 -13.18
N GLY A 158 1.64 19.74 -13.85
CA GLY A 158 1.81 21.16 -13.57
C GLY A 158 0.52 21.98 -13.76
N GLU A 159 -0.25 21.70 -14.81
CA GLU A 159 -1.45 22.46 -15.13
C GLU A 159 -2.61 22.20 -14.14
N LYS A 160 -2.78 20.95 -13.70
CA LYS A 160 -3.82 20.56 -12.73
C LYS A 160 -3.58 21.21 -11.37
N TYR A 161 -2.35 21.16 -10.86
CA TYR A 161 -2.01 21.77 -9.57
C TYR A 161 -2.01 23.31 -9.64
N SER A 162 -1.66 23.90 -10.79
CA SER A 162 -1.80 25.35 -11.01
C SER A 162 -3.28 25.79 -10.94
N LYS A 163 -4.19 25.04 -11.57
CA LYS A 163 -5.63 25.31 -11.53
C LYS A 163 -6.20 25.13 -10.13
N MET A 164 -5.74 24.11 -9.41
CA MET A 164 -6.07 23.88 -8.00
C MET A 164 -5.65 25.06 -7.13
N MET A 165 -4.46 25.59 -7.36
CA MET A 165 -3.95 26.72 -6.59
C MET A 165 -4.75 28.00 -6.84
N LYS A 166 -5.16 28.25 -8.08
CA LYS A 166 -6.05 29.38 -8.40
C LYS A 166 -7.40 29.27 -7.70
N LEU A 167 -7.96 28.07 -7.56
CA LEU A 167 -9.21 27.86 -6.83
C LEU A 167 -9.04 28.03 -5.32
N ALA A 168 -7.89 27.63 -4.77
CA ALA A 168 -7.56 27.87 -3.37
C ALA A 168 -7.36 29.36 -3.06
N GLU A 169 -6.74 30.11 -3.97
CA GLU A 169 -6.61 31.58 -3.87
C GLU A 169 -7.96 32.31 -3.98
N GLN A 170 -8.93 31.71 -4.69
CA GLN A 170 -10.32 32.19 -4.75
C GLN A 170 -11.13 31.88 -3.48
N GLY A 171 -10.54 31.21 -2.48
CA GLY A 171 -11.17 30.92 -1.20
C GLY A 171 -12.15 29.75 -1.22
N LEU A 172 -12.12 28.89 -2.25
CA LEU A 172 -12.95 27.69 -2.29
C LEU A 172 -12.51 26.68 -1.23
N SER A 173 -13.47 25.92 -0.70
CA SER A 173 -13.18 24.84 0.24
C SER A 173 -12.38 23.70 -0.43
N ASN A 174 -11.50 23.06 0.32
CA ASN A 174 -10.71 21.91 -0.16
C ASN A 174 -11.60 20.79 -0.73
N GLU A 175 -12.79 20.60 -0.18
CA GLU A 175 -13.77 19.62 -0.68
C GLU A 175 -14.37 20.01 -2.04
N GLU A 176 -14.58 21.31 -2.28
CA GLU A 176 -15.11 21.82 -3.53
C GLU A 176 -14.05 21.77 -4.63
N ILE A 177 -12.80 22.08 -4.27
CA ILE A 177 -11.64 21.96 -5.16
C ILE A 177 -11.43 20.50 -5.57
N ALA A 178 -11.49 19.58 -4.60
CA ALA A 178 -11.41 18.13 -4.84
C ALA A 178 -12.48 17.65 -5.81
N LYS A 179 -13.74 18.06 -5.60
CA LYS A 179 -14.85 17.71 -6.51
C LYS A 179 -14.69 18.32 -7.91
N LYS A 180 -14.22 19.57 -8.00
CA LYS A 180 -14.12 20.31 -9.27
C LYS A 180 -12.95 19.84 -10.15
N LEU A 181 -11.90 19.32 -9.53
CA LEU A 181 -10.71 18.82 -10.22
C LEU A 181 -10.60 17.30 -10.24
N ASN A 182 -11.57 16.59 -9.63
CA ASN A 182 -11.55 15.14 -9.46
C ASN A 182 -10.24 14.67 -8.78
N LEU A 183 -9.86 15.38 -7.71
CA LEU A 183 -8.68 15.13 -6.89
C LEU A 183 -9.10 14.64 -5.50
N GLY A 184 -8.19 13.97 -4.79
CA GLY A 184 -8.46 13.58 -3.42
C GLY A 184 -8.43 14.79 -2.48
N CYS A 185 -9.33 14.87 -1.48
CA CYS A 185 -9.30 15.98 -0.50
C CYS A 185 -7.93 16.12 0.20
N LYS A 186 -7.27 14.97 0.47
CA LYS A 186 -5.93 14.91 1.07
C LYS A 186 -4.83 15.47 0.16
N GLU A 187 -4.98 15.28 -1.15
CA GLU A 187 -4.03 15.75 -2.16
C GLU A 187 -4.11 17.27 -2.31
N VAL A 188 -5.33 17.81 -2.33
CA VAL A 188 -5.59 19.25 -2.30
C VAL A 188 -5.02 19.89 -1.04
N GLU A 189 -5.25 19.26 0.12
CA GLU A 189 -4.70 19.72 1.39
C GLU A 189 -3.17 19.70 1.43
N LEU A 190 -2.55 18.61 0.93
CA LEU A 190 -1.09 18.49 0.91
C LEU A 190 -0.44 19.59 0.08
N VAL A 191 -0.93 19.82 -1.15
CA VAL A 191 -0.33 20.81 -2.06
C VAL A 191 -0.56 22.24 -1.58
N THR A 192 -1.74 22.54 -1.03
CA THR A 192 -1.99 23.86 -0.43
C THR A 192 -1.11 24.12 0.79
N GLN A 193 -0.84 23.10 1.62
CA GLN A 193 0.10 23.21 2.74
C GLN A 193 1.55 23.41 2.29
N ILE A 194 2.00 22.70 1.26
CA ILE A 194 3.37 22.84 0.71
C ILE A 194 3.60 24.28 0.21
N LYS A 195 2.62 24.88 -0.49
CA LYS A 195 2.76 26.27 -0.94
C LYS A 195 2.77 27.27 0.22
N ARG A 196 1.93 27.08 1.26
CA ARG A 196 1.99 27.94 2.46
C ARG A 196 3.37 27.90 3.14
N LYS A 197 4.01 26.74 3.17
CA LYS A 197 5.35 26.57 3.75
C LYS A 197 6.48 27.14 2.88
N ASN A 198 6.33 27.15 1.55
CA ASN A 198 7.33 27.69 0.63
C ASN A 198 7.25 29.21 0.38
N ILE A 199 6.17 29.86 0.82
CA ILE A 199 5.98 31.33 0.69
C ILE A 199 6.24 32.06 2.02
N SER A 200 6.48 31.31 3.10
CA SER A 200 6.90 31.86 4.41
C SER A 200 8.42 31.83 4.53
#